data_AF-A0A0S8BRZ1-F1
#
_entry.id   AF-A0A0S8BRZ1-F1
#
_cell.length_a   1.000
_cell.length_b   1.000
_cell.length_c   1.000
_cell.angle_alpha   90.00
_cell.angle_beta   90.00
_cell.angle_gamma   90.00
#
_symmetry.space_group_name_H-M   'P 1'
#
loop_
_entity.id
_entity.type
_entity.pdbx_description
1 polymer ?
#
loop_
_entity_poly.entity_id
_entity_poly.type
_entity_poly.pdbx_seq_one_letter_code
_entity_poly.pdbx_strand_id
1 'polypeptide(L)'
;MHRSTEYSAWRKQAEWAVAGQVKGNKIAGEYTLEIAAVKPDKRRRDLGNLEKAVSDLLQKVKVIEDDYLCQEIHMKWVKSGPECLIILKDYNDDEGTTD
;
A
#
# COMPACT_ATOMS: atom_id res chain seq x y z
N MET A 1 9.98 12.51 -14.75
CA MET A 1 8.52 12.57 -14.50
C MET A 1 8.23 13.79 -13.62
N HIS A 2 7.50 14.78 -14.13
CA HIS A 2 7.16 15.99 -13.36
C HIS A 2 5.95 15.67 -12.48
N ARG A 3 6.13 15.73 -11.15
CA ARG A 3 5.06 15.45 -10.18
C ARG A 3 4.24 16.72 -10.00
N SER A 4 2.91 16.63 -10.09
CA SER A 4 2.05 17.80 -9.87
C SER A 4 2.10 18.26 -8.41
N THR A 5 1.87 19.55 -8.18
CA THR A 5 1.84 20.15 -6.84
C THR A 5 0.77 19.51 -5.95
N GLU A 6 -0.39 19.17 -6.53
CA GLU A 6 -1.49 18.49 -5.85
C GLU A 6 -1.11 17.07 -5.40
N TYR A 7 -0.42 16.31 -6.26
CA TYR A 7 0.07 14.98 -5.92
C TYR A 7 1.09 15.04 -4.76
N SER A 8 1.94 16.06 -4.76
CA SER A 8 2.93 16.28 -3.70
C SER A 8 2.29 16.66 -2.36
N ALA A 9 1.22 17.47 -2.38
CA ALA A 9 0.47 17.86 -1.19
C ALA A 9 -0.31 16.69 -0.58
N TRP A 10 -1.02 15.92 -1.43
CA TRP A 10 -1.69 14.68 -1.00
C TRP A 10 -0.70 13.71 -0.37
N ARG A 11 0.46 13.52 -1.02
CA ARG A 11 1.51 12.62 -0.53
C ARG A 11 2.02 13.03 0.86
N LYS A 12 2.23 14.33 1.11
CA LYS A 12 2.66 14.83 2.43
C LYS A 12 1.60 14.57 3.51
N GLN A 13 0.31 14.74 3.20
CA GLN A 13 -0.77 14.42 4.15
C GLN A 13 -0.87 12.92 4.43
N ALA A 14 -0.74 12.09 3.38
CA ALA A 14 -0.73 10.64 3.49
C ALA A 14 0.46 10.14 4.32
N GLU A 15 1.66 10.72 4.14
CA GLU A 15 2.85 10.41 4.93
C GLU A 15 2.62 10.62 6.45
N TRP A 16 1.98 11.72 6.83
CA TRP A 16 1.65 12.00 8.23
C TRP A 16 0.61 11.03 8.81
N ALA A 17 -0.44 10.72 8.03
CA ALA A 17 -1.49 9.80 8.45
C ALA A 17 -0.94 8.38 8.68
N VAL A 18 -0.13 7.88 7.75
CA VAL A 18 0.48 6.54 7.84
C VAL A 18 1.45 6.45 9.01
N ALA A 19 2.31 7.46 9.21
CA ALA A 19 3.25 7.45 10.34
C ALA A 19 2.54 7.35 11.70
N GLY A 20 1.40 8.03 11.87
CA GLY A 20 0.59 7.94 13.08
C GLY A 20 -0.14 6.61 13.27
N GLN A 21 -0.56 5.97 12.17
CA GLN A 21 -1.30 4.70 12.20
C GLN A 21 -0.38 3.49 12.43
N VAL A 22 0.80 3.50 11.80
CA VAL A 22 1.75 2.39 11.87
C VAL A 22 2.45 2.31 13.23
N LYS A 23 2.51 3.42 13.98
CA LYS A 23 3.07 3.48 15.34
C LYS A 23 4.48 2.89 15.48
N GLY A 24 5.27 2.96 14.40
CA GLY A 24 6.64 2.44 14.36
C GLY A 24 6.77 0.94 14.07
N ASN A 25 5.66 0.22 13.85
CA ASN A 25 5.71 -1.15 13.36
C ASN A 25 6.29 -1.20 11.94
N LYS A 26 7.02 -2.27 11.63
CA LYS A 26 7.66 -2.48 10.33
C LYS A 26 7.54 -3.94 9.97
N ILE A 27 7.49 -4.21 8.66
CA ILE A 27 7.64 -5.54 8.09
C ILE A 27 9.07 -5.62 7.55
N ALA A 28 9.80 -6.66 7.98
CA ALA A 28 11.16 -6.91 7.53
C ALA A 28 11.15 -8.13 6.61
N GLY A 29 11.87 -8.07 5.49
CA GLY A 29 11.86 -9.14 4.49
C GLY A 29 10.58 -9.21 3.66
N GLU A 30 10.27 -10.43 3.22
CA GLU A 30 9.18 -10.72 2.28
C GLU A 30 7.80 -10.49 2.89
N TYR A 31 6.87 -9.98 2.10
CA TYR A 31 5.54 -9.61 2.60
C TYR A 31 4.43 -9.77 1.57
N THR A 32 3.19 -9.78 2.08
CA THR A 32 1.97 -9.66 1.27
C THR A 32 1.26 -8.34 1.52
N LEU A 33 0.64 -7.80 0.47
CA LEU A 33 -0.04 -6.51 0.45
C LEU A 33 -1.49 -6.67 0.04
N GLU A 34 -2.41 -6.33 0.95
CA GLU A 34 -3.83 -6.21 0.62
C GLU A 34 -4.25 -4.73 0.60
N ILE A 35 -4.89 -4.30 -0.49
CA ILE A 35 -5.42 -2.94 -0.64
C ILE A 35 -6.92 -2.99 -0.96
N ALA A 36 -7.73 -2.35 -0.12
CA ALA A 36 -9.13 -2.09 -0.39
C ALA A 36 -9.39 -0.59 -0.42
N ALA A 37 -9.93 -0.08 -1.52
CA ALA A 37 -10.18 1.35 -1.67
C ALA A 37 -11.61 1.66 -2.10
N VAL A 38 -12.16 2.75 -1.59
CA VAL A 38 -13.41 3.33 -2.07
C VAL A 38 -13.10 4.29 -3.20
N LYS A 39 -13.87 4.24 -4.29
CA LYS A 39 -13.70 5.22 -5.38
C LYS A 39 -14.06 6.62 -4.86
N PRO A 40 -13.13 7.58 -4.85
CA PRO A 40 -13.38 8.92 -4.31
C PRO A 40 -14.26 9.77 -5.25
N ASP A 41 -14.27 9.42 -6.53
CA ASP A 41 -14.99 10.12 -7.57
C ASP A 41 -15.39 9.16 -8.71
N LYS A 42 -16.13 9.67 -9.70
CA LYS A 42 -16.57 8.91 -10.88
C LYS A 42 -15.51 8.84 -11.98
N ARG A 43 -14.28 9.34 -11.76
CA ARG A 43 -13.23 9.31 -12.79
C ARG A 43 -12.73 7.88 -12.97
N ARG A 44 -12.21 7.61 -14.16
CA ARG A 44 -11.49 6.37 -14.44
C ARG A 44 -10.19 6.39 -13.66
N ARG A 45 -10.02 5.43 -12.75
CA ARG A 45 -8.81 5.21 -11.96
C ARG A 45 -8.47 3.73 -12.02
N ASP A 46 -7.21 3.44 -12.29
CA ASP A 46 -6.68 2.09 -12.35
C ASP A 46 -6.16 1.67 -10.97
N LEU A 47 -6.37 0.42 -10.60
CA LEU A 47 -5.87 -0.13 -9.34
C LEU A 47 -4.34 -0.06 -9.26
N GLY A 48 -3.63 -0.36 -10.37
CA GLY A 48 -2.16 -0.30 -10.40
C GLY A 48 -1.57 1.07 -10.10
N ASN A 49 -2.24 2.16 -10.47
CA ASN A 49 -1.78 3.51 -10.10
C ASN A 49 -1.90 3.78 -8.59
N LEU A 50 -2.92 3.20 -7.96
CA LEU A 50 -3.12 3.30 -6.52
C LEU A 50 -2.15 2.38 -5.77
N GLU A 51 -1.94 1.15 -6.24
CA GLU A 51 -0.92 0.23 -5.72
C GLU A 51 0.45 0.90 -5.73
N LYS A 52 0.91 1.44 -6.87
CA LYS A 52 2.23 2.04 -6.94
C LYS A 52 2.39 3.23 -5.98
N ALA A 53 1.33 4.03 -5.80
CA ALA A 53 1.33 5.13 -4.85
C ALA A 53 1.40 4.65 -3.38
N VAL A 54 0.78 3.52 -3.06
CA VAL A 54 0.84 2.88 -1.73
C VAL A 54 2.24 2.32 -1.48
N SER A 55 2.79 1.54 -2.41
CA SER A 55 4.12 0.93 -2.27
C SER A 55 5.23 1.99 -2.10
N ASP A 56 5.22 3.04 -2.94
CA ASP A 56 6.14 4.18 -2.81
C ASP A 56 6.02 4.90 -1.45
N LEU A 57 4.81 4.97 -0.90
CA LEU A 57 4.55 5.61 0.39
C LEU A 57 5.09 4.76 1.53
N LEU A 58 4.77 3.46 1.56
CA LEU A 58 5.20 2.51 2.59
C LEU A 58 6.73 2.42 2.67
N GLN A 59 7.42 2.37 1.53
CA GLN A 59 8.88 2.37 1.47
C GLN A 59 9.45 3.72 1.95
N LYS A 60 8.88 4.85 1.51
CA LYS A 60 9.36 6.18 1.94
C LYS A 60 9.24 6.41 3.45
N VAL A 61 8.14 5.96 4.06
CA VAL A 61 7.93 6.06 5.51
C VAL A 61 8.59 4.91 6.29
N LYS A 62 9.35 4.04 5.61
CA LYS A 62 10.14 2.93 6.18
C LYS A 62 9.29 1.90 6.95
N VAL A 63 8.09 1.63 6.44
CA VAL A 63 7.21 0.55 6.94
C VAL A 63 7.65 -0.78 6.35
N ILE A 64 8.05 -0.76 5.08
CA ILE A 64 8.71 -1.86 4.36
C ILE A 64 10.13 -1.42 3.97
N GLU A 65 11.00 -2.38 3.71
CA GLU A 65 12.39 -2.13 3.28
C GLU A 65 12.47 -1.74 1.80
N ASP A 66 11.84 -2.54 0.94
CA ASP A 66 11.84 -2.38 -0.51
C ASP A 66 10.53 -2.97 -1.09
N ASP A 67 9.96 -2.34 -2.12
CA ASP A 67 8.74 -2.84 -2.78
C ASP A 67 9.00 -4.12 -3.58
N TYR A 68 10.25 -4.40 -3.93
CA TYR A 68 10.69 -5.67 -4.52
C TYR A 68 10.41 -6.91 -3.65
N LEU A 69 10.32 -6.75 -2.33
CA LEU A 69 10.09 -7.87 -1.39
C LEU A 69 8.61 -8.29 -1.30
N CYS A 70 7.72 -7.64 -2.04
CA CYS A 70 6.31 -7.99 -2.09
C CYS A 70 6.10 -9.26 -2.91
N GLN A 71 5.61 -10.33 -2.27
CA GLN A 71 5.37 -11.62 -2.94
C GLN A 71 3.95 -11.72 -3.50
N GLU A 72 2.98 -11.07 -2.84
CA GLU A 72 1.58 -11.11 -3.25
C GLU A 72 0.93 -9.74 -3.09
N ILE A 73 0.15 -9.32 -4.10
CA ILE A 73 -0.69 -8.12 -4.05
C ILE A 73 -2.14 -8.50 -4.34
N HIS A 74 -3.01 -8.33 -3.35
CA HIS A 74 -4.45 -8.46 -3.53
C HIS A 74 -5.12 -7.09 -3.43
N MET A 75 -5.81 -6.68 -4.50
CA MET A 75 -6.33 -5.33 -4.58
C MET A 75 -7.75 -5.27 -5.14
N LYS A 76 -8.62 -4.49 -4.50
CA LYS A 76 -10.03 -4.36 -4.90
C LYS A 76 -10.63 -2.97 -4.64
N TRP A 77 -11.60 -2.61 -5.47
CA TRP A 77 -12.54 -1.54 -5.15
C TRP A 77 -13.62 -2.05 -4.20
N VAL A 78 -13.93 -1.27 -3.16
CA VAL A 78 -15.04 -1.52 -2.24
C VAL A 78 -16.08 -0.40 -2.33
N LYS A 79 -17.33 -0.71 -1.96
CA LYS A 79 -18.44 0.27 -2.01
C LYS A 79 -18.45 1.24 -0.83
N SER A 80 -17.92 0.82 0.31
CA SER A 80 -17.91 1.58 1.57
C SER A 80 -16.77 1.10 2.48
N GLY A 81 -16.44 1.91 3.49
CA GLY A 81 -15.33 1.67 4.43
C GLY A 81 -14.36 2.86 4.45
N PRO A 82 -13.14 2.68 5.00
CA PRO A 82 -12.07 3.65 4.84
C PRO A 82 -11.79 3.94 3.36
N GLU A 83 -11.36 5.17 3.05
CA GLU A 83 -11.05 5.56 1.66
C GLU A 83 -9.97 4.67 1.04
N CYS A 84 -8.97 4.31 1.83
CA CYS A 84 -7.95 3.33 1.50
C CYS A 84 -7.59 2.55 2.76
N LEU A 85 -7.77 1.23 2.73
CA LEU A 85 -7.35 0.29 3.76
C LEU A 85 -6.19 -0.53 3.21
N ILE A 86 -5.11 -0.56 3.96
CA ILE A 86 -3.90 -1.32 3.65
C ILE A 86 -3.69 -2.33 4.77
N ILE A 87 -3.47 -3.59 4.41
CA ILE A 87 -3.07 -4.64 5.34
C ILE A 87 -1.75 -5.21 4.83
N LEU A 88 -0.75 -5.26 5.71
CA LEU A 88 0.54 -5.88 5.47
C LEU A 88 0.67 -7.10 6.38
N LYS A 89 1.23 -8.17 5.85
CA LYS A 89 1.56 -9.39 6.60
C LYS A 89 2.93 -9.87 6.16
N ASP A 90 3.69 -10.44 7.09
CA ASP A 90 4.90 -11.18 6.74
C ASP A 90 4.53 -12.32 5.78
N TYR A 91 5.39 -12.57 4.79
CA TYR A 91 5.24 -13.71 3.89
C TYR A 91 5.87 -14.93 4.57
N ASN A 92 5.04 -15.89 4.96
CA ASN A 92 5.50 -17.21 5.38
C ASN A 92 5.26 -18.15 4.20
N ASP A 93 6.35 -18.63 3.59
CA ASP A 93 6.32 -19.61 2.51
C ASP A 93 5.99 -21.01 3.03
N ASP A 94 4.90 -21.14 3.80
CA ASP A 94 4.35 -22.43 4.23
C ASP A 94 3.55 -23.09 3.10
N GLU A 95 4.02 -22.96 1.85
CA GLU A 95 3.67 -23.91 0.80
C GLU A 95 4.38 -25.23 1.16
N GLY A 96 3.70 -26.01 2.01
CA GLY A 96 4.09 -27.37 2.30
C GLY A 96 4.34 -28.12 1.00
N THR A 97 5.61 -28.45 0.75
CA THR A 97 6.03 -29.52 -0.15
C THR A 97 5.15 -30.72 0.12
N THR A 98 4.13 -30.91 -0.70
CA THR A 98 3.45 -32.20 -0.79
C THR A 98 4.26 -32.98 -1.81
N ASP A 99 4.99 -33.97 -1.32
CA ASP A 99 5.75 -34.97 -2.10
C ASP A 99 4.96 -35.54 -3.29
#